data_AF-A0A2A5GA92-F1
#
_entry.id   AF-A0A2A5GA92-F1
#
_cell.length_a   1.000
_cell.length_b   1.000
_cell.length_c   1.000
_cell.angle_alpha   90.00
_cell.angle_beta   90.00
_cell.angle_gamma   90.00
#
_symmetry.space_group_name_H-M   'P 1'
#
loop_
_entity.id
_entity.type
_entity.pdbx_description
1 polymer ?
#
loop_
_entity_poly.entity_id
_entity_poly.type
_entity_poly.pdbx_seq_one_letter_code
_entity_poly.pdbx_strand_id
1 'polypeptide(L)'
;MMKKLMQIMMLNCEQATFLVTKEMSGTITFSEKIKMQFHLLVCKYCRLFKKQSTFLSENINHQHQHSDKCLPDCKLEDSRKARMQEILQAELKKGSEEN
;
A
#
# COMPACT_ATOMS: atom_id res chain seq x y z
N MET A 1 -20.14 -14.56 -25.13
CA MET A 1 -20.10 -13.37 -24.23
C MET A 1 -20.04 -13.72 -22.74
N MET A 2 -20.75 -14.74 -22.23
CA MET A 2 -20.76 -15.08 -20.78
C MET A 2 -19.42 -15.57 -20.19
N LYS A 3 -18.57 -16.25 -20.97
CA LYS A 3 -17.23 -16.69 -20.51
C LYS A 3 -16.31 -15.52 -20.11
N LYS A 4 -16.40 -14.37 -20.80
CA LYS A 4 -15.65 -13.15 -20.43
C LYS A 4 -16.14 -12.56 -19.11
N LEU A 5 -17.45 -12.58 -18.84
CA LEU A 5 -18.02 -12.08 -17.58
C LEU A 5 -17.60 -12.94 -16.37
N MET A 6 -17.54 -14.27 -16.51
CA MET A 6 -17.02 -15.15 -15.44
C MET A 6 -15.52 -14.95 -15.20
N GLN A 7 -14.71 -14.73 -16.24
CA GLN A 7 -13.29 -14.40 -16.08
C GLN A 7 -13.07 -13.00 -15.46
N ILE A 8 -13.98 -12.06 -15.67
CA ILE A 8 -13.93 -10.72 -15.03
C ILE A 8 -14.34 -10.76 -13.55
N MET A 9 -15.19 -11.72 -13.16
CA MET A 9 -15.64 -11.92 -11.77
C MET A 9 -14.76 -12.91 -10.98
N MET A 10 -14.10 -13.86 -11.65
CA MET A 10 -13.20 -14.83 -11.02
C MET A 10 -11.75 -14.40 -11.20
N LEU A 11 -11.26 -13.64 -10.21
CA LEU A 11 -9.82 -13.42 -10.04
C LEU A 11 -9.13 -14.77 -9.86
N ASN A 12 -7.93 -14.92 -10.41
CA ASN A 12 -7.03 -16.00 -9.97
C ASN A 12 -6.38 -15.63 -8.61
N CYS A 13 -5.68 -16.57 -7.99
CA CYS A 13 -5.08 -16.34 -6.67
C CYS A 13 -4.01 -15.23 -6.69
N GLU A 14 -3.24 -15.10 -7.77
CA GLU A 14 -2.23 -14.05 -7.92
C GLU A 14 -2.88 -12.66 -7.94
N GLN A 15 -3.93 -12.48 -8.74
CA GLN A 15 -4.68 -11.23 -8.80
C GLN A 15 -5.39 -10.92 -7.47
N ALA A 16 -5.93 -11.93 -6.80
CA ALA A 16 -6.58 -11.75 -5.50
C ALA A 16 -5.57 -11.33 -4.42
N THR A 17 -4.40 -11.96 -4.36
CA THR A 17 -3.33 -11.59 -3.42
C THR A 17 -2.76 -10.21 -3.71
N PHE A 18 -2.63 -9.82 -4.99
CA PHE A 18 -2.30 -8.45 -5.38
C PHE A 18 -3.34 -7.42 -4.89
N LEU A 19 -4.64 -7.70 -5.02
CA LEU A 19 -5.66 -6.79 -4.50
C LEU A 19 -5.65 -6.72 -2.96
N VAL A 20 -5.32 -7.81 -2.27
CA VAL A 20 -5.15 -7.80 -0.81
C VAL A 20 -4.01 -6.87 -0.39
N THR A 21 -2.86 -6.91 -1.06
CA THR A 21 -1.74 -6.00 -0.75
C THR A 21 -2.03 -4.56 -1.16
N LYS A 22 -2.77 -4.35 -2.26
CA LYS A 22 -3.27 -3.04 -2.68
C LYS A 22 -4.26 -2.43 -1.69
N GLU A 23 -5.10 -3.25 -1.04
CA GLU A 23 -5.98 -2.79 0.05
C GLU A 23 -5.17 -2.26 1.22
N MET A 24 -4.08 -2.94 1.59
CA MET A 24 -3.20 -2.54 2.70
C MET A 24 -2.46 -1.23 2.44
N SER A 25 -2.15 -0.90 1.19
CA SER A 25 -1.55 0.39 0.82
C SER A 25 -2.55 1.55 0.73
N GLY A 26 -3.85 1.28 0.88
CA GLY A 26 -4.90 2.29 0.81
C GLY A 26 -5.25 2.76 -0.62
N THR A 27 -4.70 2.10 -1.66
CA THR A 27 -4.88 2.53 -3.07
C THR A 27 -5.96 1.73 -3.82
N ILE A 28 -6.66 0.82 -3.14
CA ILE A 28 -7.68 -0.03 -3.74
C ILE A 28 -8.96 0.74 -4.09
N THR A 29 -9.50 0.50 -5.28
CA THR A 29 -10.82 1.06 -5.67
C THR A 29 -11.96 0.22 -5.10
N PHE A 30 -13.16 0.82 -5.01
CA PHE A 30 -14.34 0.12 -4.49
C PHE A 30 -14.70 -1.15 -5.29
N SER A 31 -14.62 -1.08 -6.62
CA SER A 31 -14.94 -2.22 -7.50
C SER A 31 -13.93 -3.37 -7.35
N GLU A 32 -12.63 -3.05 -7.22
CA GLU A 32 -11.59 -4.04 -6.92
C GLU A 32 -11.81 -4.69 -5.56
N LYS A 33 -12.18 -3.91 -4.54
CA LYS A 33 -12.49 -4.41 -3.21
C LYS A 33 -13.62 -5.43 -3.23
N ILE A 34 -14.71 -5.16 -3.96
CA ILE A 34 -15.83 -6.13 -4.11
C ILE A 34 -15.35 -7.43 -4.76
N LYS A 35 -14.60 -7.36 -5.87
CA LYS A 35 -14.10 -8.56 -6.56
C LYS A 35 -13.17 -9.38 -5.68
N MET A 36 -12.27 -8.72 -4.95
CA MET A 36 -11.38 -9.36 -3.99
C MET A 36 -12.19 -10.08 -2.91
N GLN A 37 -13.17 -9.41 -2.30
CA GLN A 37 -14.01 -10.00 -1.25
C GLN A 37 -14.74 -11.25 -1.75
N PHE A 38 -15.28 -11.23 -2.97
CA PHE A 38 -15.89 -12.41 -3.58
C PHE A 38 -14.91 -13.59 -3.69
N HIS A 39 -13.67 -13.36 -4.15
CA HIS A 39 -12.66 -14.43 -4.21
C HIS A 39 -12.31 -14.98 -2.82
N LEU A 40 -12.24 -14.13 -1.79
CA LEU A 40 -11.94 -14.55 -0.42
C LEU A 40 -13.05 -15.42 0.21
N LEU A 41 -14.30 -15.31 -0.26
CA LEU A 41 -15.40 -16.17 0.21
C LEU A 41 -15.16 -17.63 -0.21
N VAL A 42 -14.68 -17.84 -1.44
CA VAL A 42 -14.49 -19.18 -2.04
C VAL A 42 -13.10 -19.78 -1.79
N CYS A 43 -12.05 -18.97 -1.78
CA CYS A 43 -10.68 -19.46 -1.65
C CYS A 43 -10.15 -19.33 -0.21
N LYS A 44 -10.09 -20.46 0.51
CA LYS A 44 -9.58 -20.50 1.89
C LYS A 44 -8.13 -20.04 2.03
N TYR A 45 -7.28 -20.27 1.02
CA TYR A 45 -5.86 -19.90 1.05
C TYR A 45 -5.67 -18.39 0.91
N CYS A 46 -6.40 -17.73 0.01
CA CYS A 46 -6.35 -16.27 -0.10
C CYS A 46 -6.92 -15.58 1.15
N ARG A 47 -7.94 -16.17 1.79
CA ARG A 47 -8.44 -15.71 3.10
C ARG A 47 -7.38 -15.85 4.20
N LEU A 48 -6.65 -16.96 4.24
CA LEU A 48 -5.53 -17.15 5.17
C LEU A 48 -4.41 -16.13 4.90
N PHE A 49 -4.03 -15.94 3.64
CA PHE A 49 -3.04 -14.95 3.24
C PHE A 49 -3.43 -13.55 3.71
N LYS A 50 -4.67 -13.10 3.47
CA LYS A 50 -5.14 -11.80 3.96
C LYS A 50 -4.99 -11.68 5.48
N LYS A 51 -5.42 -12.70 6.24
CA LYS A 51 -5.29 -12.69 7.71
C LYS A 51 -3.82 -12.56 8.15
N GLN A 52 -2.91 -13.34 7.55
CA GLN A 52 -1.49 -13.32 7.88
C GLN A 52 -0.84 -11.98 7.52
N SER A 53 -1.12 -11.45 6.34
CA SER A 53 -0.58 -10.18 5.87
C SER A 53 -1.11 -8.99 6.69
N THR A 54 -2.39 -8.99 7.08
CA THR A 54 -2.95 -7.97 7.99
C THR A 54 -2.28 -8.06 9.36
N PHE A 55 -2.16 -9.26 9.92
CA PHE A 55 -1.47 -9.47 11.20
C PHE A 55 -0.03 -8.95 11.14
N LEU A 56 0.72 -9.27 10.08
CA LEU A 56 2.09 -8.78 9.91
C LEU A 56 2.15 -7.25 9.85
N SER A 57 1.33 -6.63 9.01
CA SER A 57 1.29 -5.16 8.87
C SER A 57 0.92 -4.46 10.17
N GLU A 58 -0.06 -4.98 10.92
CA GLU A 58 -0.46 -4.43 12.22
C GLU A 58 0.66 -4.54 13.25
N ASN A 59 1.35 -5.69 13.32
CA ASN A 59 2.45 -5.89 14.27
C ASN A 59 3.68 -5.03 13.93
N ILE A 60 4.01 -4.88 12.64
CA ILE A 60 5.09 -3.98 12.20
C ILE A 60 4.75 -2.54 12.56
N ASN A 61 3.53 -2.08 12.26
CA ASN A 61 3.10 -0.73 12.61
C ASN A 61 3.09 -0.50 14.12
N HIS A 62 2.65 -1.49 14.90
CA HIS A 62 2.70 -1.43 16.36
C HIS A 62 4.14 -1.38 16.89
N GLN A 63 5.07 -2.15 16.31
CA GLN A 63 6.48 -2.09 16.68
C GLN A 63 7.08 -0.71 16.37
N HIS A 64 6.70 -0.06 15.27
CA HIS A 64 7.09 1.31 14.98
C HIS A 64 6.48 2.29 15.99
N GLN A 65 5.21 2.11 16.38
CA GLN A 65 4.55 2.91 17.42
C GLN A 65 5.17 2.74 18.81
N HIS A 66 5.76 1.59 19.15
CA HIS A 66 6.53 1.41 20.39
C HIS A 66 7.99 1.82 20.24
N SER A 67 8.50 1.96 19.01
CA SER A 67 9.72 2.73 18.75
C SER A 67 9.51 4.24 18.88
N ASP A 68 8.27 4.73 19.04
CA ASP A 68 7.96 6.10 19.49
C ASP A 68 8.15 6.29 21.02
N LYS A 69 8.65 5.27 21.74
CA LYS A 69 9.49 5.51 22.93
C LYS A 69 10.93 5.89 22.56
N CYS A 70 11.17 6.25 21.30
CA CYS A 70 12.22 7.18 20.95
C CYS A 70 12.02 8.42 21.83
N LEU A 71 13.12 8.90 22.41
CA LEU A 71 13.20 10.11 23.23
C LEU A 71 12.42 11.26 22.57
N PRO A 72 12.04 12.33 23.31
CA PRO A 72 11.02 13.33 22.92
C PRO A 72 11.21 14.08 21.60
N ASP A 73 12.20 13.74 20.78
CA ASP A 73 12.64 14.46 19.59
C ASP A 73 13.07 13.50 18.47
N CYS A 74 12.13 12.72 17.94
CA CYS A 74 12.33 11.98 16.68
C CYS A 74 12.05 12.90 15.48
N LYS A 75 12.56 14.14 15.53
CA LYS A 75 12.51 15.06 14.40
C LYS A 75 13.57 14.62 13.39
N LEU A 76 13.22 14.64 12.11
CA LEU A 76 14.23 14.74 11.07
C LEU A 76 15.05 15.99 11.36
N GLU A 77 16.37 15.81 11.52
CA GLU A 77 17.31 16.90 11.78
C GLU A 77 17.03 18.06 10.81
N ASP A 78 16.97 19.29 11.33
CA ASP A 78 16.60 20.46 10.53
C ASP A 78 17.54 20.64 9.33
N SER A 79 18.83 20.23 9.45
CA SER A 79 19.78 20.24 8.34
C SER A 79 19.42 19.26 7.21
N ARG A 80 18.88 18.07 7.54
CA ARG A 80 18.42 17.08 6.55
C ARG A 80 17.17 17.59 5.83
N LYS A 81 16.26 18.23 6.57
CA LYS A 81 15.06 18.84 6.01
C LYS A 81 15.40 19.99 5.05
N ALA A 82 16.33 20.86 5.44
CA ALA A 82 16.80 21.96 4.60
C ALA A 82 17.45 21.44 3.30
N ARG A 83 18.33 20.44 3.41
CA ARG A 83 18.95 19.80 2.22
C ARG A 83 17.92 19.22 1.26
N MET A 84 16.87 18.57 1.77
CA MET A 84 15.79 18.04 0.92
C MET A 84 15.03 19.17 0.21
N GLN A 85 14.79 20.30 0.89
CA GLN A 85 14.12 21.46 0.29
C GLN A 85 14.98 22.11 -0.80
N GLU A 86 16.28 22.24 -0.59
CA GLU A 86 17.21 22.78 -1.60
C GLU A 86 17.22 21.92 -2.87
N ILE A 87 17.27 20.59 -2.72
CA ILE A 87 17.23 19.66 -3.86
C ILE A 87 15.92 19.82 -4.64
N LEU A 88 14.78 19.87 -3.94
CA LEU A 88 13.48 20.06 -4.60
C LEU A 88 13.40 21.40 -5.35
N GLN A 89 13.91 22.49 -4.77
CA GLN A 89 13.94 23.80 -5.41
C GLN A 89 14.85 23.82 -6.64
N ALA A 90 15.99 23.15 -6.59
CA ALA A 90 16.91 23.03 -7.72
C ALA A 90 16.26 22.27 -8.89
N GLU A 91 15.57 21.16 -8.63
CA GLU A 91 14.89 20.38 -9.66
C GLU A 91 13.69 21.12 -10.27
N LEU A 92 12.93 21.87 -9.46
CA LEU A 92 11.83 22.71 -9.97
C LEU A 92 12.31 23.84 -10.87
N LYS A 93 13.48 24.44 -10.58
CA LYS A 93 14.06 25.49 -11.43
C LYS A 93 14.54 24.95 -12.79
N LYS A 94 15.19 23.80 -12.81
CA LYS A 94 15.63 23.15 -14.06
C LYS A 94 14.45 22.88 -15.01
N GLY A 95 13.34 22.37 -14.48
CA GLY A 95 12.14 22.13 -15.28
C GLY A 95 11.44 23.39 -15.81
N SER A 96 11.75 24.57 -15.25
CA SER A 96 11.25 25.87 -15.74
C SER A 96 12.18 26.56 -16.75
N GLU A 97 13.42 26.09 -16.90
CA GLU A 97 14.41 26.63 -17.85
C GLU A 97 14.48 25.80 -19.15
N GLU A 98 13.89 24.60 -19.18
CA GLU A 98 13.79 23.72 -20.35
C GLU A 98 12.47 23.85 -21.13
N ASN A 99 11.61 24.82 -20.80
CA ASN A 99 10.33 25.15 -21.45
C ASN A 99 10.31 26.63 -21.86
#